data_AF-A0A5S9MGX9-F1
#
_entry.id   AF-A0A5S9MGX9-F1
#
_cell.length_a   1.000
_cell.length_b   1.000
_cell.length_c   1.000
_cell.angle_alpha   90.00
_cell.angle_beta   90.00
_cell.angle_gamma   90.00
#
_symmetry.space_group_name_H-M   'P 1'
#
loop_
_entity.id
_entity.type
_entity.pdbx_description
1 polymer ?
#
loop_
_entity_poly.entity_id
_entity_poly.type
_entity_poly.pdbx_seq_one_letter_code
_entity_poly.pdbx_strand_id
1 'polypeptide(L)'
;MEKDKTVLADPTQKPGSQVNENLASIIFKNKEGSGSYTLKGTDKKVAYVTNELTGWKIGGTMLVSEVEEAAKPVFNTAIIVFSVTLIVAGTLIFFIVRSISKKIIQSCPLLEKKVSEGDLRDKLQIQSDDEIGQVGKGFNTMIDSLRSLIGAVQTSVENVASSSEELTASAGQTSKKQQSILH
;
A
#
# COMPACT_ATOMS: atom_id res chain seq x y z
N MET A 1 -6.61 -68.24 -12.15
CA MET A 1 -6.66 -68.38 -10.68
C MET A 1 -7.34 -67.15 -10.14
N GLU A 2 -8.50 -67.41 -9.56
CA GLU A 2 -9.50 -66.49 -9.04
C GLU A 2 -8.84 -65.50 -8.07
N LYS A 3 -8.57 -64.27 -8.53
CA LYS A 3 -8.12 -63.17 -7.67
C LYS A 3 -9.33 -62.64 -6.94
N ASP A 4 -9.80 -63.44 -5.99
CA ASP A 4 -10.95 -63.12 -5.18
C ASP A 4 -10.63 -61.78 -4.47
N LYS A 5 -11.40 -60.73 -4.79
CA LYS A 5 -11.18 -59.36 -4.32
C LYS A 5 -11.67 -59.25 -2.87
N THR A 6 -11.13 -60.11 -2.03
CA THR A 6 -11.67 -60.42 -0.71
C THR A 6 -10.82 -59.74 0.34
N VAL A 7 -11.47 -58.99 1.21
CA VAL A 7 -10.83 -58.31 2.33
C VAL A 7 -10.41 -59.36 3.36
N LEU A 8 -9.09 -59.53 3.54
CA LEU A 8 -8.53 -60.48 4.49
C LEU A 8 -8.55 -59.95 5.94
N ALA A 9 -8.33 -58.65 6.13
CA ALA A 9 -8.39 -57.98 7.43
C ALA A 9 -8.66 -56.48 7.25
N ASP A 10 -9.73 -55.97 7.85
CA ASP A 10 -10.08 -54.55 7.93
C ASP A 10 -10.71 -54.29 9.30
N PRO A 11 -10.21 -53.33 10.11
CA PRO A 11 -10.81 -52.98 11.40
C PRO A 11 -12.27 -52.52 11.31
N THR A 12 -12.72 -52.13 10.11
CA THR A 12 -14.04 -51.54 9.84
C THR A 12 -14.98 -52.46 9.04
N GLN A 13 -14.50 -53.62 8.55
CA GLN A 13 -15.30 -54.58 7.76
C GLN A 13 -15.01 -56.03 8.16
N LYS A 14 -16.00 -56.92 7.98
CA LYS A 14 -15.83 -58.33 8.34
C LYS A 14 -14.82 -59.01 7.37
N PRO A 15 -13.86 -59.81 7.88
CA PRO A 15 -13.02 -60.65 7.03
C PRO A 15 -13.87 -61.49 6.08
N GLY A 16 -13.50 -61.53 4.80
CA GLY A 16 -14.26 -62.24 3.76
C GLY A 16 -15.22 -61.37 2.93
N SER A 17 -15.39 -60.08 3.22
CA SER A 17 -16.21 -59.18 2.40
C SER A 17 -15.51 -58.80 1.08
N GLN A 18 -16.25 -58.68 -0.01
CA GLN A 18 -15.70 -58.16 -1.27
C GLN A 18 -15.32 -56.68 -1.14
N VAL A 19 -14.16 -56.31 -1.69
CA VAL A 19 -13.69 -54.91 -1.78
C VAL A 19 -14.68 -54.13 -2.66
N ASN A 20 -15.13 -52.97 -2.17
CA ASN A 20 -16.00 -52.05 -2.92
C ASN A 20 -15.43 -51.79 -4.34
N GLU A 21 -16.28 -51.81 -5.37
CA GLU A 21 -15.86 -51.69 -6.77
C GLU A 21 -15.01 -50.44 -7.06
N ASN A 22 -15.33 -49.31 -6.41
CA ASN A 22 -14.56 -48.07 -6.54
C ASN A 22 -13.18 -48.16 -5.88
N LEU A 23 -13.07 -48.90 -4.78
CA LEU A 23 -11.80 -49.13 -4.09
C LEU A 23 -10.94 -50.16 -4.85
N ALA A 24 -11.58 -51.18 -5.42
CA ALA A 24 -10.92 -52.19 -6.22
C ALA A 24 -10.31 -51.60 -7.51
N SER A 25 -11.02 -50.70 -8.20
CA SER A 25 -10.50 -50.07 -9.41
C SER A 25 -9.25 -49.22 -9.17
N ILE A 26 -9.11 -48.63 -7.97
CA ILE A 26 -7.95 -47.85 -7.56
C ILE A 26 -6.79 -48.76 -7.15
N ILE A 27 -7.03 -49.69 -6.22
CA ILE A 27 -5.98 -50.52 -5.60
C ILE A 27 -5.38 -51.56 -6.57
N PHE A 28 -6.17 -52.07 -7.53
CA PHE A 28 -5.71 -53.09 -8.48
C PHE A 28 -5.11 -52.53 -9.78
N LYS A 29 -5.09 -51.20 -9.96
CA LYS A 29 -4.53 -50.57 -11.17
C LYS A 29 -3.00 -50.60 -11.20
N ASN A 30 -2.34 -50.38 -10.06
CA ASN A 30 -0.89 -50.30 -9.95
C ASN A 30 -0.36 -51.11 -8.75
N LYS A 31 0.97 -51.30 -8.66
CA LYS A 31 1.62 -51.95 -7.50
C LYS A 31 1.59 -51.08 -6.23
N GLU A 32 1.63 -49.77 -6.38
CA GLU A 32 1.53 -48.80 -5.29
C GLU A 32 0.75 -47.58 -5.78
N GLY A 33 0.23 -46.80 -4.84
CA GLY A 33 -0.46 -45.56 -5.18
C GLY A 33 -1.37 -45.05 -4.06
N SER A 34 -2.03 -43.94 -4.36
CA SER A 34 -3.09 -43.39 -3.53
C SER A 34 -4.29 -43.00 -4.39
N GLY A 35 -5.45 -42.91 -3.77
CA GLY A 35 -6.67 -42.46 -4.42
C GLY A 35 -7.72 -42.07 -3.40
N SER A 36 -8.80 -41.46 -3.88
CA SER A 36 -9.96 -41.15 -3.06
C SER A 36 -11.13 -42.03 -3.49
N TYR A 37 -11.92 -42.49 -2.52
CA TYR A 37 -13.12 -43.26 -2.77
C TYR A 37 -14.18 -42.92 -1.73
N THR A 38 -15.44 -43.01 -2.14
CA THR A 38 -16.57 -42.80 -1.24
C THR A 38 -17.07 -44.15 -0.75
N LEU A 39 -17.15 -44.33 0.57
CA LEU A 39 -17.71 -45.52 1.20
C LEU A 39 -18.90 -45.12 2.06
N LYS A 40 -20.10 -45.63 1.74
CA LYS A 40 -21.36 -45.33 2.47
C LYS A 40 -21.62 -43.82 2.62
N GLY A 41 -21.31 -43.03 1.59
CA GLY A 41 -21.50 -41.56 1.57
C GLY A 41 -20.40 -40.76 2.27
N THR A 42 -19.34 -41.42 2.79
CA THR A 42 -18.20 -40.73 3.40
C THR A 42 -16.98 -40.82 2.50
N ASP A 43 -16.37 -39.67 2.21
CA ASP A 43 -15.16 -39.60 1.39
C ASP A 43 -13.94 -40.02 2.20
N LYS A 44 -13.21 -40.97 1.64
CA LYS A 44 -12.00 -41.55 2.22
C LYS A 44 -10.86 -41.44 1.22
N LYS A 45 -9.66 -41.19 1.72
CA LYS A 45 -8.42 -41.44 0.97
C LYS A 45 -7.90 -42.82 1.31
N VAL A 46 -7.36 -43.51 0.32
CA VAL A 46 -6.64 -44.77 0.48
C VAL A 46 -5.22 -44.60 -0.05
N ALA A 47 -4.25 -45.16 0.65
CA ALA A 47 -2.91 -45.38 0.15
C ALA A 47 -2.62 -46.87 0.25
N TYR A 48 -2.01 -47.46 -0.79
CA TYR A 48 -1.76 -48.90 -0.86
C TYR A 48 -0.41 -49.22 -1.46
N VAL A 49 0.17 -50.32 -1.00
CA VAL A 49 1.43 -50.90 -1.50
C VAL A 49 1.26 -52.42 -1.62
N THR A 50 1.82 -53.01 -2.66
CA THR A 50 1.82 -54.46 -2.88
C THR A 50 3.14 -55.03 -2.38
N ASN A 51 3.08 -56.00 -1.46
CA ASN A 51 4.25 -56.75 -1.02
C ASN A 51 4.72 -57.69 -2.12
N GLU A 52 5.99 -57.61 -2.52
CA GLU A 52 6.54 -58.40 -3.64
C GLU A 52 6.80 -59.88 -3.30
N LEU A 53 6.97 -60.22 -2.02
CA LEU A 53 7.23 -61.59 -1.57
C LEU A 53 5.93 -62.40 -1.40
N THR A 54 4.85 -61.77 -0.94
CA THR A 54 3.56 -62.46 -0.66
C THR A 54 2.46 -62.15 -1.67
N GLY A 55 2.64 -61.13 -2.51
CA GLY A 55 1.61 -60.66 -3.44
C GLY A 55 0.44 -59.94 -2.78
N TRP A 56 0.48 -59.74 -1.46
CA TRP A 56 -0.60 -59.09 -0.71
C TRP A 56 -0.58 -57.57 -0.90
N LYS A 57 -1.75 -56.97 -1.07
CA LYS A 57 -1.92 -55.52 -1.09
C LYS A 57 -2.30 -55.02 0.29
N ILE A 58 -1.43 -54.20 0.88
CA ILE A 58 -1.65 -53.56 2.18
C ILE A 58 -2.08 -52.12 1.89
N GLY A 59 -3.23 -51.72 2.43
CA GLY A 59 -3.75 -50.37 2.23
C GLY A 59 -4.27 -49.78 3.53
N GLY A 60 -3.89 -48.52 3.78
CA GLY A 60 -4.47 -47.70 4.85
C GLY A 60 -5.53 -46.77 4.27
N THR A 61 -6.62 -46.56 5.01
CA THR A 61 -7.68 -45.61 4.61
C THR A 61 -7.81 -44.54 5.69
N MET A 62 -8.02 -43.29 5.29
CA MET A 62 -8.21 -42.15 6.18
C MET A 62 -9.45 -41.38 5.74
N LEU A 63 -10.24 -40.91 6.72
CA LEU A 63 -11.42 -40.10 6.48
C LEU A 63 -11.00 -38.68 6.07
N VAL A 64 -11.49 -38.17 4.94
CA VAL A 64 -11.20 -36.79 4.53
C VAL A 64 -11.80 -35.80 5.53
N SER A 65 -12.97 -36.12 6.08
CA SER A 65 -13.63 -35.32 7.12
C SER A 65 -12.82 -35.17 8.41
N GLU A 66 -12.02 -36.18 8.79
CA GLU A 66 -11.18 -36.14 9.99
C GLU A 66 -9.99 -35.20 9.79
N VAL A 67 -9.41 -35.19 8.59
CA VAL A 67 -8.37 -34.22 8.20
C VAL A 67 -8.94 -32.81 8.13
N GLU A 68 -10.14 -32.65 7.57
CA GLU A 68 -10.82 -31.35 7.52
C GLU A 68 -11.18 -30.83 8.92
N GLU A 69 -11.71 -31.68 9.81
CA GLU A 69 -12.00 -31.28 11.19
C GLU A 69 -10.74 -30.88 11.95
N ALA A 70 -9.63 -31.59 11.76
CA ALA A 70 -8.34 -31.19 12.32
C ALA A 70 -7.80 -29.88 11.70
N ALA A 71 -8.09 -29.61 10.42
CA ALA A 71 -7.60 -28.42 9.71
C ALA A 71 -8.50 -27.16 9.88
N LYS A 72 -9.81 -27.33 10.11
CA LYS A 72 -10.78 -26.25 10.34
C LYS A 72 -10.33 -25.18 11.35
N PRO A 73 -9.83 -25.52 12.56
CA PRO A 73 -9.38 -24.51 13.52
C PRO A 73 -8.16 -23.73 13.02
N VAL A 74 -7.27 -24.38 12.28
CA VAL A 74 -6.09 -23.73 11.67
C VAL A 74 -6.53 -22.71 10.63
N PHE A 75 -7.44 -23.10 9.72
CA PHE A 75 -7.97 -22.19 8.70
C PHE A 75 -8.75 -21.02 9.31
N ASN A 76 -9.63 -21.27 10.29
CA ASN A 76 -10.38 -20.20 10.95
C ASN A 76 -9.46 -19.22 11.68
N THR A 77 -8.45 -19.73 12.39
CA THR A 77 -7.46 -18.89 13.06
C THR A 77 -6.67 -18.06 12.03
N ALA A 78 -6.25 -18.66 10.91
CA ALA A 78 -5.56 -17.96 9.85
C ALA A 78 -6.40 -16.82 9.24
N ILE A 79 -7.69 -17.07 8.98
CA ILE A 79 -8.61 -16.05 8.47
C ILE A 79 -8.78 -14.92 9.48
N ILE A 80 -8.99 -15.23 10.76
CA ILE A 80 -9.13 -14.22 11.82
C ILE A 80 -7.87 -13.35 11.90
N VAL A 81 -6.68 -13.97 11.94
CA VAL A 81 -5.40 -13.25 11.99
C VAL A 81 -5.22 -12.37 10.75
N PHE A 82 -5.55 -12.89 9.57
CA PHE A 82 -5.47 -12.13 8.32
C PHE A 82 -6.43 -10.93 8.32
N SER A 83 -7.68 -11.12 8.74
CA SER A 83 -8.67 -10.04 8.86
C SER A 83 -8.23 -8.97 9.87
N VAL A 84 -7.73 -9.38 11.04
CA VAL A 84 -7.20 -8.45 12.05
C VAL A 84 -6.02 -7.66 11.49
N THR A 85 -5.10 -8.33 10.79
CA THR A 85 -3.94 -7.67 10.16
C THR A 85 -4.38 -6.64 9.13
N LEU A 86 -5.35 -6.96 8.28
CA LEU A 86 -5.91 -6.02 7.30
C LEU A 86 -6.58 -4.82 7.98
N ILE A 87 -7.34 -5.04 9.04
CA ILE A 87 -7.98 -3.95 9.79
C ILE A 87 -6.93 -3.02 10.41
N VAL A 88 -5.89 -3.58 11.03
CA VAL A 88 -4.80 -2.81 11.65
C VAL A 88 -4.03 -2.02 10.60
N ALA A 89 -3.65 -2.66 9.49
CA ALA A 89 -2.96 -2.01 8.38
C ALA A 89 -3.81 -0.89 7.77
N GLY A 90 -5.09 -1.15 7.49
CA GLY A 90 -6.02 -0.16 6.95
C GLY A 90 -6.21 1.03 7.89
N THR A 91 -6.31 0.77 9.20
CA THR A 91 -6.41 1.82 10.23
C THR A 91 -5.14 2.68 10.25
N LEU A 92 -3.96 2.07 10.26
CA LEU A 92 -2.68 2.79 10.21
C LEU A 92 -2.56 3.67 8.97
N ILE A 93 -2.86 3.12 7.78
CA ILE A 93 -2.83 3.86 6.52
C ILE A 93 -3.79 5.05 6.58
N PHE A 94 -5.02 4.83 7.06
CA PHE A 94 -6.02 5.88 7.21
C PHE A 94 -5.52 7.02 8.11
N PHE A 95 -4.91 6.70 9.25
CA PHE A 95 -4.35 7.71 10.16
C PHE A 95 -3.19 8.49 9.54
N ILE A 96 -2.28 7.81 8.84
CA ILE A 96 -1.13 8.45 8.17
C ILE A 96 -1.62 9.41 7.08
N VAL A 97 -2.49 8.94 6.18
CA VAL A 97 -3.05 9.76 5.11
C VAL A 97 -3.78 10.97 5.69
N ARG A 98 -4.63 10.76 6.70
CA ARG A 98 -5.37 11.85 7.34
C ARG A 98 -4.44 12.88 7.98
N SER A 99 -3.34 12.44 8.61
CA SER A 99 -2.35 13.34 9.22
C SER A 99 -1.65 14.21 8.17
N ILE A 100 -1.15 13.59 7.10
CA ILE A 100 -0.42 14.30 6.02
C ILE A 100 -1.36 15.24 5.27
N SER A 101 -2.52 14.74 4.82
CA SER A 101 -3.48 15.53 4.06
C SER A 101 -4.00 16.71 4.86
N LYS A 102 -4.26 16.57 6.17
CA LYS A 102 -4.73 17.68 7.00
C LYS A 102 -3.69 18.82 7.09
N LYS A 103 -2.40 18.48 7.26
CA LYS A 103 -1.32 19.48 7.35
C LYS A 103 -1.16 20.29 6.06
N ILE A 104 -1.25 19.61 4.91
CA ILE A 104 -1.04 20.22 3.59
C ILE A 104 -2.29 21.01 3.13
N ILE A 105 -3.47 20.38 3.19
CA ILE A 105 -4.71 20.94 2.62
C ILE A 105 -5.17 22.19 3.38
N GLN A 106 -4.93 22.30 4.68
CA GLN A 106 -5.37 23.48 5.45
C GLN A 106 -4.46 24.69 5.27
N SER A 107 -3.17 24.49 4.99
CA SER A 107 -2.17 25.56 5.06
C SER A 107 -1.79 26.13 3.69
N CYS A 108 -1.74 25.28 2.65
CA CYS A 108 -1.27 25.71 1.33
C CYS A 108 -2.27 26.55 0.52
N PRO A 109 -3.54 26.15 0.30
CA PRO A 109 -4.37 26.78 -0.73
C PRO A 109 -4.78 28.22 -0.40
N LEU A 110 -4.93 28.56 0.89
CA LEU A 110 -5.23 29.93 1.30
C LEU A 110 -4.05 30.87 1.10
N LEU A 111 -2.83 30.39 1.37
CA LEU A 111 -1.63 31.20 1.23
C LEU A 111 -1.18 31.29 -0.23
N GLU A 112 -1.32 30.21 -0.99
CA GLU A 112 -1.06 30.16 -2.43
C GLU A 112 -1.85 31.26 -3.16
N LYS A 113 -3.15 31.38 -2.87
CA LYS A 113 -3.99 32.43 -3.46
C LYS A 113 -3.46 33.84 -3.14
N LYS A 114 -3.16 34.13 -1.88
CA LYS A 114 -2.64 35.44 -1.45
C LYS A 114 -1.32 35.80 -2.13
N VAL A 115 -0.38 34.85 -2.17
CA VAL A 115 0.91 35.04 -2.84
C VAL A 115 0.72 35.25 -4.34
N SER A 116 -0.20 34.52 -4.98
CA SER A 116 -0.52 34.70 -6.40
C SER A 116 -1.13 36.07 -6.72
N GLU A 117 -1.86 36.66 -5.77
CA GLU A 117 -2.42 38.02 -5.85
C GLU A 117 -1.39 39.11 -5.49
N GLY A 118 -0.15 38.72 -5.16
CA GLY A 118 0.93 39.64 -4.77
C GLY A 118 0.92 40.06 -3.30
N ASP A 119 -0.01 39.54 -2.49
CA ASP A 119 0.01 39.73 -1.04
C ASP A 119 1.02 38.80 -0.39
N LEU A 120 2.24 39.31 -0.27
CA LEU A 120 3.34 38.58 0.33
C LEU A 120 3.38 38.68 1.85
N ARG A 121 2.43 39.30 2.56
CA ARG A 121 2.56 39.61 4.01
C ARG A 121 2.47 38.39 4.94
N ASP A 122 1.78 37.35 4.51
CA ASP A 122 1.61 36.13 5.29
C ASP A 122 2.73 35.11 5.01
N LYS A 123 2.93 34.17 5.95
CA LYS A 123 3.88 33.06 5.82
C LYS A 123 3.18 31.72 6.01
N LEU A 124 3.76 30.67 5.46
CA LEU A 124 3.28 29.30 5.58
C LEU A 124 3.61 28.75 6.97
N GLN A 125 2.57 28.47 7.75
CA GLN A 125 2.65 27.95 9.11
C GLN A 125 2.53 26.42 9.09
N ILE A 126 3.61 25.72 8.76
CA ILE A 126 3.66 24.25 8.83
C ILE A 126 4.39 23.84 10.12
N GLN A 127 3.66 23.22 11.04
CA GLN A 127 4.23 22.57 12.23
C GLN A 127 4.53 21.11 11.89
N SER A 128 5.72 20.88 11.35
CA SER A 128 6.25 19.55 11.05
C SER A 128 7.78 19.61 11.03
N ASP A 129 8.43 18.59 11.58
CA ASP A 129 9.90 18.46 11.59
C ASP A 129 10.39 17.47 10.50
N ASP A 130 9.48 17.04 9.63
CA ASP A 130 9.74 16.15 8.51
C ASP A 130 10.00 16.93 7.20
N GLU A 131 10.06 16.21 6.08
CA GLU A 131 10.28 16.76 4.74
C GLU A 131 9.20 17.79 4.37
N ILE A 132 7.97 17.65 4.88
CA ILE A 132 6.89 18.62 4.63
C ILE A 132 7.19 19.95 5.33
N GLY A 133 7.76 19.89 6.55
CA GLY A 133 8.26 21.06 7.25
C GLY A 133 9.40 21.76 6.49
N GLN A 134 10.31 20.98 5.89
CA GLN A 134 11.41 21.52 5.09
C GLN A 134 10.90 22.25 3.83
N VAL A 135 9.93 21.68 3.13
CA VAL A 135 9.26 22.33 1.99
C VAL A 135 8.60 23.64 2.43
N GLY A 136 7.92 23.64 3.58
CA GLY A 136 7.31 24.84 4.15
C GLY A 136 8.30 25.96 4.44
N LYS A 137 9.47 25.62 5.00
CA LYS A 137 10.58 26.57 5.23
C LYS A 137 11.11 27.14 3.92
N GLY A 138 11.33 26.29 2.90
CA GLY A 138 11.78 26.73 1.59
C GLY A 138 10.81 27.71 0.91
N PHE A 139 9.50 27.45 1.03
CA PHE A 139 8.47 28.36 0.53
C PHE A 139 8.51 29.73 1.22
N ASN A 140 8.72 29.78 2.54
CA ASN A 140 8.87 31.03 3.27
C ASN A 140 10.12 31.81 2.84
N THR A 141 11.24 31.14 2.57
CA THR A 141 12.45 31.76 2.02
C THR A 141 12.20 32.38 0.64
N MET A 142 11.37 31.74 -0.19
CA MET A 142 10.97 32.30 -1.49
C MET A 142 10.15 33.59 -1.30
N ILE A 143 9.17 33.60 -0.39
CA ILE A 143 8.39 34.80 -0.07
C ILE A 143 9.30 35.95 0.40
N ASP A 144 10.24 35.66 1.31
CA ASP A 144 11.16 36.67 1.82
C ASP A 144 12.08 37.22 0.72
N SER A 145 12.55 36.36 -0.20
CA SER A 145 13.31 36.78 -1.37
C SER A 145 12.51 37.71 -2.29
N LEU A 146 11.24 37.37 -2.56
CA LEU A 146 10.36 38.20 -3.38
C LEU A 146 10.12 39.58 -2.75
N ARG A 147 9.89 39.64 -1.43
CA ARG A 147 9.76 40.92 -0.72
C ARG A 147 11.03 41.77 -0.83
N SER A 148 12.20 41.16 -0.67
CA SER A 148 13.48 41.85 -0.80
C SER A 148 13.68 42.42 -2.21
N LEU A 149 13.31 41.67 -3.24
CA LEU A 149 13.39 42.12 -4.63
C LEU A 149 12.47 43.33 -4.88
N ILE A 150 11.22 43.28 -4.39
CA ILE A 150 10.27 44.40 -4.51
C ILE A 150 10.82 45.64 -3.80
N GLY A 151 11.38 45.50 -2.59
CA GLY A 151 11.99 46.62 -1.87
C GLY A 151 13.18 47.24 -2.62
N ALA A 152 14.03 46.42 -3.24
CA ALA A 152 15.15 46.89 -4.04
C ALA A 152 14.68 47.64 -5.31
N VAL A 153 13.61 47.15 -5.96
CA VAL A 153 12.99 47.84 -7.10
C VAL A 153 12.44 49.19 -6.66
N GLN A 154 11.73 49.26 -5.53
CA GLN A 154 11.17 50.52 -5.03
C GLN A 154 12.27 51.55 -4.70
N THR A 155 13.34 51.12 -4.04
CA THR A 155 14.52 51.97 -3.78
C THR A 155 15.13 52.50 -5.08
N SER A 156 15.19 51.65 -6.12
CA SER A 156 15.72 52.05 -7.43
C SER A 156 14.83 53.08 -8.11
N VAL A 157 13.50 52.94 -8.01
CA VAL A 157 12.53 53.91 -8.54
C VAL A 157 12.64 55.26 -7.81
N GLU A 158 12.79 55.26 -6.49
CA GLU A 158 12.99 56.49 -5.69
C GLU A 158 14.27 57.22 -6.10
N ASN A 159 15.38 56.49 -6.29
CA ASN A 159 16.64 57.08 -6.76
C ASN A 159 16.50 57.70 -8.16
N VAL A 160 15.77 57.05 -9.08
CA VAL A 160 15.51 57.57 -10.42
C VAL A 160 14.63 58.81 -10.37
N ALA A 161 13.59 58.83 -9.52
CA ALA A 161 12.73 59.99 -9.34
C ALA A 161 13.52 61.20 -8.80
N SER A 162 14.32 60.98 -7.74
CA SER A 162 15.18 62.02 -7.16
C SER A 162 16.18 62.59 -8.17
N SER A 163 16.83 61.72 -8.95
CA SER A 163 17.76 62.16 -10.00
C SER A 163 17.07 62.97 -11.10
N SER A 164 15.81 62.65 -11.41
CA SER A 164 15.00 63.37 -12.40
C SER A 164 14.58 64.76 -11.90
N GLU A 165 14.27 64.88 -10.60
CA GLU A 165 14.01 66.18 -9.97
C GLU A 165 15.26 67.07 -9.97
N GLU A 166 16.42 66.51 -9.64
CA GLU A 166 17.70 67.23 -9.65
C GLU A 166 18.08 67.71 -11.07
N LEU A 167 17.89 66.85 -12.08
CA LEU A 167 18.10 67.21 -13.48
C LEU A 167 17.16 68.34 -13.92
N THR A 168 15.88 68.27 -13.54
CA THR A 168 14.88 69.30 -13.85
C THR A 168 15.24 70.64 -13.21
N ALA A 169 15.64 70.62 -11.94
CA ALA A 169 16.10 71.79 -11.23
C ALA A 169 17.34 72.42 -11.90
N SER A 170 18.31 71.59 -12.29
CA SER A 170 19.54 72.01 -12.98
C SER A 170 19.27 72.61 -14.36
N ALA A 171 18.38 72.00 -15.14
CA ALA A 171 17.94 72.51 -16.44
C ALA A 171 17.23 73.87 -16.30
N GLY A 172 16.34 74.00 -15.30
CA GLY A 172 15.68 75.27 -14.98
C GLY A 172 16.66 76.37 -14.57
N GLN A 173 17.68 76.04 -13.78
CA GLN A 173 18.71 76.99 -13.38
C GLN A 173 19.58 77.42 -14.57
N THR A 174 19.91 76.48 -15.47
CA THR A 174 20.66 76.77 -16.70
C THR A 174 19.87 77.71 -17.61
N SER A 175 18.58 77.44 -17.82
CA SER A 175 17.69 78.31 -18.60
C SER A 175 17.61 79.73 -18.03
N LYS A 176 17.45 79.86 -16.70
CA LYS A 176 17.47 81.17 -16.02
C LYS A 176 18.80 81.91 -16.22
N LYS A 177 19.94 81.22 -16.09
CA LYS A 177 21.27 81.82 -16.36
C LYS A 177 21.39 82.30 -17.81
N GLN A 178 20.89 81.52 -18.77
CA GLN A 178 20.97 81.86 -20.19
C GLN A 178 20.14 83.11 -20.54
N GLN A 179 18.98 83.30 -19.90
CA GLN A 179 18.18 84.52 -20.02
C GLN A 179 18.90 85.75 -19.46
N SER A 180 19.61 85.63 -18.33
CA SER A 180 20.35 86.75 -17.72
C SER A 180 21.56 87.23 -18.54
N ILE A 181 22.08 86.41 -19.46
CA ILE A 181 23.21 86.79 -20.34
C ILE A 181 22.73 87.60 -21.56
N LEU A 182 21.45 87.47 -21.93
CA LEU A 182 20.84 88.12 -23.09
C LEU A 182 20.24 89.51 -22.77
N HIS A 183 20.30 89.95 -21.52
CA HIS A 183 19.81 91.26 -21.05
C HIS A 183 20.98 92.10 -20.53
#